data_AF-Q93LD5-F1
#
_entry.id   AF-Q93LD5-F1
#
_cell.length_a   1.000
_cell.length_b   1.000
_cell.length_c   1.000
_cell.angle_alpha   90.00
_cell.angle_beta   90.00
_cell.angle_gamma   90.00
#
_symmetry.space_group_name_H-M   'P 1'
#
loop_
_entity.id
_entity.type
_entity.pdbx_description
1 polymer ?
#
loop_
_entity_poly.entity_id
_entity_poly.type
_entity_poly.pdbx_seq_one_letter_code
_entity_poly.pdbx_strand_id
1 'polypeptide(L)'
;ELIDIENSIKSSYLDYSMSVIIGRALPDARDGLKPVHRRILYAMNDLGVGSRSAYKKSARIVGDVIGKYHPHGDTAVYDALVRMAQDFSMRYPSIDGQGNFGSIDGDGA
;
A
#
# COMPACT_ATOMS: atom_id res chain seq x y z
N GLU A 1 15.00 -35.34 -0.85
CA GLU A 1 16.33 -34.78 -0.56
C GLU A 1 16.38 -34.43 0.91
N LEU A 2 17.44 -34.78 1.63
CA LEU A 2 17.61 -34.39 3.04
C LEU A 2 18.08 -32.94 3.07
N ILE A 3 17.37 -32.07 3.79
CA ILE A 3 17.70 -30.65 3.91
C ILE A 3 18.39 -30.42 5.25
N ASP A 4 19.56 -29.78 5.24
CA ASP A 4 20.23 -29.34 6.46
C ASP A 4 19.50 -28.14 7.09
N ILE A 5 19.17 -28.26 8.38
CA ILE A 5 18.33 -27.29 9.08
C ILE A 5 19.04 -25.95 9.27
N GLU A 6 20.36 -25.96 9.52
CA GLU A 6 21.13 -24.73 9.73
C GLU A 6 21.16 -23.89 8.46
N ASN A 7 21.48 -24.53 7.33
CA ASN A 7 21.46 -23.87 6.03
C ASN A 7 20.05 -23.41 5.62
N SER A 8 19.03 -24.22 5.87
CA SER A 8 17.62 -23.88 5.58
C SER A 8 17.15 -22.62 6.32
N ILE A 9 17.45 -22.52 7.62
CA ILE A 9 17.08 -21.36 8.44
C ILE A 9 17.79 -20.10 7.95
N LYS A 10 19.10 -20.18 7.69
CA LYS A 10 19.88 -19.03 7.21
C LYS A 10 19.35 -18.50 5.88
N SER A 11 19.09 -19.40 4.92
CA SER A 11 18.55 -19.02 3.61
C SER A 11 17.16 -18.39 3.74
N SER A 12 16.24 -19.07 4.44
CA SER A 12 14.87 -18.60 4.60
C SER A 12 14.80 -17.24 5.29
N TYR A 13 15.63 -17.02 6.32
CA TYR A 13 15.71 -15.75 7.01
C TYR A 13 16.24 -14.64 6.10
N LEU A 14 17.30 -14.91 5.31
CA LEU A 14 17.88 -13.92 4.41
C LEU A 14 16.91 -13.55 3.28
N ASP A 15 16.26 -14.54 2.67
CA ASP A 15 15.29 -14.34 1.60
C ASP A 15 14.09 -13.51 2.06
N TYR A 16 13.53 -13.85 3.23
CA TYR A 16 12.43 -13.08 3.81
C TYR A 16 12.89 -11.66 4.14
N SER A 17 14.02 -11.50 4.82
CA SER A 17 14.58 -10.20 5.20
C SER A 17 14.78 -9.29 3.98
N MET A 18 15.38 -9.82 2.91
CA MET A 18 15.58 -9.08 1.66
C MET A 18 14.25 -8.71 0.99
N SER A 19 13.28 -9.64 0.96
CA SER A 19 11.96 -9.37 0.40
C SER A 19 11.24 -8.24 1.14
N VAL A 20 11.40 -8.15 2.46
CA VAL A 20 10.82 -7.09 3.29
C VAL A 20 11.49 -5.76 3.02
N ILE A 21 12.83 -5.72 3.03
CA ILE A 21 13.61 -4.50 2.86
C ILE A 21 13.29 -3.84 1.52
N ILE A 22 13.36 -4.62 0.43
CA ILE A 22 13.24 -4.12 -0.94
C ILE A 22 11.77 -4.02 -1.36
N GLY A 23 10.97 -5.04 -1.04
CA GLY A 23 9.62 -5.20 -1.59
C GLY A 23 8.50 -4.65 -0.73
N ARG A 24 8.78 -4.14 0.48
CA ARG A 24 7.72 -3.75 1.42
C ARG A 24 8.03 -2.51 2.26
N ALA A 25 9.13 -2.53 3.00
CA ALA A 25 9.33 -1.65 4.14
C ALA A 25 9.87 -0.27 3.77
N LEU A 26 10.84 -0.21 2.86
CA LEU A 26 11.53 1.03 2.50
C LEU A 26 10.91 1.70 1.26
N PRO A 27 10.84 3.05 1.24
CA PRO A 27 10.47 3.79 0.04
C PRO A 27 11.62 3.81 -0.98
N ASP A 28 11.27 4.01 -2.25
CA ASP A 28 12.26 4.28 -3.30
C ASP A 28 12.72 5.74 -3.25
N ALA A 29 14.01 6.01 -3.43
CA ALA A 29 14.57 7.36 -3.34
C ALA A 29 14.09 8.31 -4.44
N ARG A 30 13.60 7.79 -5.56
CA ARG A 30 13.20 8.59 -6.73
C ARG A 30 11.81 9.22 -6.57
N ASP A 31 10.89 8.49 -5.95
CA ASP A 31 9.49 8.89 -5.80
C ASP A 31 9.03 8.98 -4.34
N GLY A 32 9.83 8.49 -3.39
CA GLY A 32 9.48 8.45 -1.96
C GLY A 32 8.39 7.44 -1.63
N LEU A 33 8.00 6.56 -2.56
CA LEU A 33 6.87 5.65 -2.39
C LEU A 33 7.31 4.23 -2.03
N LYS A 34 6.60 3.65 -1.07
CA LYS A 34 6.61 2.20 -0.84
C LYS A 34 5.82 1.49 -1.95
N PRO A 35 6.05 0.18 -2.19
CA PRO A 35 5.35 -0.57 -3.23
C PRO A 35 3.81 -0.51 -3.13
N VAL A 36 3.23 -0.49 -1.93
CA VAL A 36 1.77 -0.38 -1.75
C VAL A 36 1.23 0.96 -2.25
N HIS A 37 1.87 2.08 -1.92
CA HIS A 37 1.44 3.41 -2.37
C HIS A 37 1.48 3.51 -3.90
N ARG A 38 2.57 3.03 -4.51
CA ARG A 38 2.75 3.05 -5.97
C ARG A 38 1.66 2.24 -6.68
N ARG A 39 1.34 1.05 -6.17
CA ARG A 39 0.29 0.18 -6.73
C ARG A 39 -1.11 0.81 -6.60
N ILE A 40 -1.41 1.49 -5.49
CA ILE A 40 -2.68 2.22 -5.31
C ILE A 40 -2.82 3.32 -6.35
N LEU A 41 -1.82 4.21 -6.46
CA LEU A 41 -1.86 5.32 -7.41
C LEU A 41 -1.91 4.84 -8.87
N TYR A 42 -1.18 3.77 -9.18
CA TYR A 42 -1.20 3.16 -10.52
C TYR A 42 -2.57 2.55 -10.86
N ALA A 43 -3.19 1.81 -9.93
CA ALA A 43 -4.53 1.27 -10.13
C ALA A 43 -5.59 2.38 -10.27
N MET A 44 -5.47 3.47 -9.51
CA MET A 44 -6.34 4.64 -9.65
C MET A 44 -6.19 5.28 -11.05
N ASN A 45 -4.96 5.41 -11.55
CA ASN A 45 -4.70 5.90 -12.90
C ASN A 45 -5.33 4.99 -13.97
N ASP A 46 -5.14 3.67 -13.88
CA ASP A 46 -5.75 2.70 -14.81
C ASP A 46 -7.29 2.72 -14.78
N LEU A 47 -7.87 2.98 -13.61
CA LEU A 47 -9.32 3.14 -13.43
C LEU A 47 -9.84 4.51 -13.90
N GLY A 48 -8.97 5.40 -14.37
CA GLY A 48 -9.31 6.78 -14.73
C GLY A 48 -9.82 7.60 -13.55
N VAL A 49 -9.34 7.31 -12.34
CA VAL A 49 -9.66 8.05 -11.12
C VAL A 49 -8.62 9.15 -10.95
N GLY A 50 -8.97 10.35 -11.36
CA GLY A 50 -8.17 11.56 -11.18
C GLY A 50 -9.00 12.68 -10.59
N SER A 51 -8.38 13.84 -10.37
CA SER A 51 -9.01 15.01 -9.72
C SER A 51 -10.24 15.56 -10.45
N ARG A 52 -10.40 15.28 -11.74
CA ARG A 52 -11.56 15.71 -12.55
C ARG A 52 -12.68 14.66 -12.64
N SER A 53 -12.44 13.46 -12.11
CA SER A 53 -13.42 12.37 -12.13
C SER A 53 -14.28 12.41 -10.87
N ALA A 54 -15.52 11.90 -10.95
CA ALA A 54 -16.36 11.73 -9.77
C ALA A 54 -15.73 10.73 -8.78
N TYR A 55 -15.95 10.94 -7.48
CA TYR A 55 -15.50 10.02 -6.44
C TYR A 55 -16.00 8.59 -6.70
N LYS A 56 -15.14 7.61 -6.46
CA LYS A 56 -15.46 6.18 -6.54
C LYS A 56 -15.31 5.55 -5.16
N LYS A 57 -16.11 4.50 -4.91
CA LYS A 57 -16.04 3.72 -3.66
C LYS A 57 -14.63 3.16 -3.45
N SER A 58 -14.05 3.37 -2.26
CA SER A 58 -12.71 2.87 -1.91
C SER A 58 -12.59 1.35 -2.09
N ALA A 59 -13.64 0.59 -1.78
CA ALA A 59 -13.69 -0.86 -1.98
C ALA A 59 -13.41 -1.28 -3.43
N ARG A 60 -13.81 -0.47 -4.42
CA ARG A 60 -13.50 -0.74 -5.84
C ARG A 60 -12.02 -0.54 -6.14
N ILE A 61 -11.41 0.53 -5.61
CA ILE A 61 -9.98 0.82 -5.78
C ILE A 61 -9.16 -0.29 -5.10
N VAL A 62 -9.49 -0.63 -3.86
CA VAL A 62 -8.83 -1.70 -3.10
C VAL A 62 -8.94 -3.05 -3.83
N GLY A 63 -10.13 -3.39 -4.32
CA GLY A 63 -10.35 -4.62 -5.08
C GLY A 63 -9.49 -4.72 -6.35
N ASP A 64 -9.39 -3.64 -7.12
CA ASP A 64 -8.55 -3.58 -8.33
C ASP A 64 -7.05 -3.70 -7.99
N VAL A 65 -6.61 -3.05 -6.91
CA VAL A 65 -5.21 -3.15 -6.44
C VAL A 65 -4.85 -4.59 -6.10
N ILE A 66 -5.70 -5.30 -5.36
CA ILE A 66 -5.42 -6.68 -4.94
C ILE A 66 -5.52 -7.64 -6.12
N GLY A 67 -6.54 -7.46 -6.96
CA GLY A 67 -6.78 -8.34 -8.11
C GLY A 67 -5.69 -8.27 -9.18
N LYS A 68 -5.00 -7.14 -9.31
CA LYS A 68 -4.03 -6.92 -10.40
C LYS A 68 -2.58 -6.75 -9.94
N TYR A 69 -2.34 -6.10 -8.80
CA TYR A 69 -1.02 -5.54 -8.49
C TYR A 69 -0.47 -5.92 -7.11
N HIS A 70 -1.32 -6.29 -6.15
CA HIS A 70 -0.93 -6.47 -4.75
C HIS A 70 -1.54 -7.76 -4.17
N PRO A 71 -0.86 -8.93 -4.28
CA PRO A 71 -1.39 -10.22 -3.84
C PRO A 71 -1.29 -10.42 -2.31
N HIS A 72 -1.70 -9.42 -1.54
CA HIS A 72 -1.74 -9.42 -0.07
C HIS A 72 -3.08 -8.87 0.42
N GLY A 73 -3.30 -8.90 1.73
CA GLY A 73 -4.58 -8.55 2.35
C GLY A 73 -5.09 -7.14 2.01
N ASP A 74 -6.40 -7.01 1.95
CA ASP A 74 -7.12 -5.77 1.66
C ASP A 74 -6.93 -4.70 2.72
N THR A 75 -6.86 -5.09 3.99
CA THR A 75 -6.63 -4.18 5.12
C THR A 75 -5.38 -3.32 4.90
N ALA A 76 -4.26 -3.93 4.51
CA ALA A 76 -3.00 -3.20 4.30
C ALA A 76 -3.08 -2.18 3.15
N VAL A 77 -3.90 -2.48 2.13
CA VAL A 77 -4.14 -1.57 1.00
C VAL A 77 -5.06 -0.43 1.43
N TYR A 78 -6.14 -0.73 2.16
CA TYR A 78 -7.08 0.27 2.64
C TYR A 78 -6.44 1.23 3.65
N ASP A 79 -5.69 0.72 4.62
CA ASP A 79 -5.00 1.55 5.62
C ASP A 79 -3.99 2.50 4.96
N ALA A 80 -3.25 2.01 3.96
CA ALA A 80 -2.34 2.84 3.18
C ALA A 80 -3.10 3.91 2.37
N LEU A 81 -4.21 3.55 1.76
CA LEU A 81 -5.08 4.49 1.02
C LEU A 81 -5.62 5.58 1.95
N VAL A 82 -6.15 5.20 3.12
CA VAL A 82 -6.68 6.13 4.12
C VAL A 82 -5.60 7.11 4.57
N ARG A 83 -4.40 6.61 4.90
CA ARG A 83 -3.29 7.46 5.34
C ARG A 83 -2.81 8.43 4.26
N MET A 84 -2.95 8.07 2.98
CA MET A 84 -2.63 8.95 1.85
C MET A 84 -3.65 10.07 1.62
N ALA A 85 -4.83 9.99 2.25
CA ALA A 85 -5.88 11.00 2.20
C ALA A 85 -5.93 11.91 3.44
N GLN A 86 -5.24 11.54 4.53
CA GLN A 86 -5.20 12.30 5.77
C GLN A 86 -4.20 13.47 5.70
N ASP A 87 -4.69 14.70 5.83
CA ASP A 87 -3.89 15.94 5.84
C ASP A 87 -3.01 16.08 7.10
N PHE A 88 -3.44 15.51 8.23
CA PHE A 88 -2.64 15.43 9.46
C PHE A 88 -1.54 14.36 9.40
N SER A 89 -1.62 13.41 8.47
CA SER A 89 -0.60 12.35 8.28
C SER A 89 0.40 12.67 7.17
N MET A 90 0.00 13.43 6.15
CA MET A 90 0.84 13.78 5.00
C MET A 90 0.81 15.27 4.74
N ARG A 91 2.01 15.87 4.63
CA ARG A 91 2.15 17.31 4.33
C ARG A 91 1.46 17.72 3.02
N TYR A 92 1.48 16.82 2.04
CA TYR A 92 0.78 16.94 0.75
C TYR A 92 0.06 15.61 0.49
N PRO A 93 -1.25 15.51 0.80
CA PRO A 93 -2.02 14.31 0.54
C PRO A 93 -2.01 13.95 -0.96
N SER A 94 -1.78 12.68 -1.26
CA SER A 94 -1.74 12.17 -2.64
C SER A 94 -3.11 11.67 -3.11
N ILE A 95 -4.05 11.46 -2.18
CA ILE A 95 -5.43 11.04 -2.45
C ILE A 95 -6.37 12.08 -1.88
N ASP A 96 -7.41 12.40 -2.64
CA ASP A 96 -8.55 13.15 -2.17
C ASP A 96 -9.71 12.18 -1.84
N GLY A 97 -10.15 12.18 -0.59
CA GLY A 97 -11.14 11.25 -0.04
C GLY A 97 -12.41 11.97 0.40
N GLN A 98 -13.56 11.34 0.19
CA GLN A 98 -14.85 11.83 0.68
C GLN A 98 -15.44 10.85 1.69
N GLY A 99 -15.64 11.31 2.93
CA GLY A 99 -16.18 10.50 4.04
C GLY A 99 -15.40 10.71 5.32
N ASN A 100 -15.58 9.81 6.29
CA ASN A 100 -14.73 9.77 7.47
C ASN A 100 -13.41 9.06 7.12
N PHE A 101 -12.29 9.76 7.22
CA PHE A 101 -10.93 9.22 7.01
C PHE A 101 -10.11 9.23 8.30
N GLY A 102 -10.78 9.23 9.45
CA GLY A 102 -10.17 9.27 10.77
C GLY A 102 -9.82 10.67 11.26
N SER A 103 -9.30 10.74 12.47
CA SER A 103 -8.98 11.98 13.19
C SER A 103 -7.59 11.93 13.83
N ILE A 104 -7.12 13.06 14.35
CA ILE A 104 -5.87 13.14 15.13
C ILE A 104 -5.95 12.38 16.45
N ASP A 105 -7.18 12.13 16.94
CA ASP A 105 -7.45 11.40 18.18
C ASP A 105 -7.28 9.87 18.01
N GLY A 106 -7.00 9.41 16.78
CA GLY A 106 -6.79 8.01 16.47
C GLY A 106 -8.07 7.26 16.08
N ASP A 107 -9.16 7.98 15.82
CA ASP A 107 -10.38 7.37 15.29
C ASP A 107 -10.13 6.77 13.90
N GLY A 108 -10.64 5.56 13.68
CA GLY A 108 -10.54 4.86 12.41
C GLY A 108 -11.44 5.46 11.33
N ALA A 109 -11.10 5.14 10.07
CA ALA A 109 -11.93 5.38 8.89
C ALA A 109 -12.94 4.25 8.67
#